data_AF-N6U8N7-F1
#
_entry.id   AF-N6U8N7-F1
#
_cell.length_a   1.000
_cell.length_b   1.000
_cell.length_c   1.000
_cell.angle_alpha   90.00
_cell.angle_beta   90.00
_cell.angle_gamma   90.00
#
_symmetry.space_group_name_H-M   'P 1'
#
loop_
_entity.id
_entity.type
_entity.pdbx_description
1 polymer ?
#
loop_
_entity_poly.entity_id
_entity_poly.type
_entity_poly.pdbx_seq_one_letter_code
_entity_poly.pdbx_strand_id
1 'polypeptide(L)'
;MCFPGCYCPAGHVRKDDSCIQPSSCRDCECNVLPHLQYVTYDENNFKVNGNCVYVMSRDALEQGQDTHKWQVLITNHPCKNKPEKMCVGKVTILYQGHKVHILVDYYRNRLKLIVDSERVADFEEIEDWAKVRETATKHMKFLLTDEQVEVSVYYPSLGVSVKAPSHKYRGKLEGLCGDCNKNPDDDIRYGAFDGHLGGKPQDIDDFALSWLYESLPGGQSREGCENKPEEKCAELAPEDDPCLQLLDMKKFGQ
;
A
#
# COMPACT_ATOMS: atom_id res chain seq x y z
N MET A 1 31.73 22.56 -6.46
CA MET A 1 32.67 22.12 -5.42
C MET A 1 32.41 20.64 -5.22
N CYS A 2 33.40 19.78 -5.47
CA CYS A 2 33.28 18.33 -5.25
C CYS A 2 34.05 17.98 -3.97
N PHE A 3 33.42 17.24 -3.08
CA PHE A 3 34.07 16.78 -1.85
C PHE A 3 34.72 15.41 -2.10
N PRO A 4 35.88 15.10 -1.51
CA PRO A 4 36.42 13.74 -1.56
C PRO A 4 35.55 12.79 -0.72
N GLY A 5 35.27 11.60 -1.24
CA GLY A 5 34.44 10.61 -0.55
C GLY A 5 34.23 9.33 -1.35
N CYS A 6 33.56 8.35 -0.72
CA CYS A 6 33.10 7.14 -1.40
C CYS A 6 31.79 7.46 -2.15
N TYR A 7 31.77 7.17 -3.44
CA TYR A 7 30.61 7.37 -4.30
C TYR A 7 30.22 6.05 -4.93
N CYS A 8 28.95 5.93 -5.29
CA CYS A 8 28.50 4.77 -6.05
C CYS A 8 29.13 4.75 -7.44
N PRO A 9 29.44 3.55 -7.97
CA PRO A 9 29.89 3.42 -9.35
C PRO A 9 28.87 4.01 -10.33
N ALA A 10 29.32 4.36 -11.53
CA ALA A 10 28.43 4.83 -12.59
C ALA A 10 27.27 3.83 -12.80
N GLY A 11 26.06 4.36 -13.01
CA GLY A 11 24.84 3.56 -13.17
C GLY A 11 24.22 3.02 -11.88
N HIS A 12 24.74 3.39 -10.70
CA HIS A 12 24.15 3.00 -9.41
C HIS A 12 23.67 4.21 -8.62
N VAL A 13 22.68 3.99 -7.76
CA VAL A 13 22.20 4.96 -6.77
C VAL A 13 22.52 4.48 -5.36
N ARG A 14 22.77 5.41 -4.45
CA ARG A 14 23.03 5.09 -3.04
C ARG A 14 21.71 4.77 -2.34
N LYS A 15 21.65 3.63 -1.68
CA LYS A 15 20.60 3.26 -0.73
C LYS A 15 21.27 2.85 0.58
N ASP A 16 21.05 3.65 1.62
CA ASP A 16 21.74 3.53 2.91
C ASP A 16 23.28 3.52 2.71
N ASP A 17 23.96 2.46 3.16
CA ASP A 17 25.41 2.26 2.99
C ASP A 17 25.77 1.38 1.79
N SER A 18 24.82 1.15 0.88
CA SER A 18 25.00 0.30 -0.30
C SER A 18 24.71 1.03 -1.60
N CYS A 19 25.25 0.51 -2.70
CA CYS A 19 24.96 0.99 -4.05
C CYS A 19 24.12 -0.05 -4.77
N ILE A 20 22.97 0.38 -5.28
CA ILE A 20 22.00 -0.48 -5.96
C ILE A 20 21.73 0.03 -7.37
N GLN A 21 21.20 -0.85 -8.21
CA GLN A 21 20.69 -0.47 -9.52
C GLN A 21 19.43 0.40 -9.36
N PRO A 22 19.23 1.44 -10.20
CA PRO A 22 18.01 2.24 -10.20
C PRO A 22 16.73 1.41 -10.33
N SER A 23 16.78 0.30 -11.09
CA SER A 23 15.66 -0.65 -11.25
C SER A 23 15.26 -1.37 -9.96
N SER A 24 16.13 -1.42 -8.95
CA SER A 24 15.87 -1.99 -7.62
C SER A 24 15.61 -0.93 -6.55
N CYS A 25 15.70 0.35 -6.93
CA CYS A 25 15.49 1.48 -6.03
C CYS A 25 14.00 1.74 -5.85
N ARG A 26 13.39 1.03 -4.90
CA ARG A 26 11.98 1.14 -4.50
C ARG A 26 11.70 2.44 -3.72
N ASP A 27 11.68 3.56 -4.43
CA ASP A 27 11.52 4.93 -3.91
C ASP A 27 10.08 5.47 -4.00
N CYS A 28 9.20 4.84 -4.79
CA CYS A 28 7.75 5.04 -4.64
C CYS A 28 7.29 4.25 -3.42
N GLU A 29 6.67 4.90 -2.43
CA GLU A 29 6.14 4.24 -1.24
C GLU A 29 4.71 4.72 -0.93
N CYS A 30 3.75 3.79 -0.98
CA CYS A 30 2.37 4.02 -0.58
C CYS A 30 2.05 3.21 0.67
N ASN A 31 1.27 3.78 1.59
CA ASN A 31 0.95 3.17 2.86
C ASN A 31 -0.55 3.14 3.15
N VAL A 32 -1.00 2.06 3.78
CA VAL A 32 -2.26 2.00 4.53
C VAL A 32 -1.91 1.88 6.00
N LEU A 33 -2.14 2.97 6.73
CA LEU A 33 -1.95 3.02 8.17
C LEU A 33 -3.16 2.39 8.89
N PRO A 34 -3.06 2.14 10.21
CA PRO A 34 -4.20 1.68 11.00
C PRO A 34 -5.44 2.57 10.78
N HIS A 35 -6.63 1.96 10.84
CA HIS A 35 -7.91 2.64 10.56
C HIS A 35 -8.11 3.10 9.11
N LEU A 36 -7.38 2.50 8.16
CA LEU A 36 -7.59 2.64 6.72
C LEU A 36 -7.30 4.06 6.19
N GLN A 37 -6.33 4.72 6.81
CA GLN A 37 -5.75 5.96 6.33
C GLN A 37 -4.71 5.62 5.25
N TYR A 38 -4.96 6.08 4.03
CA TYR A 38 -4.04 5.96 2.90
C TYR A 38 -3.09 7.15 2.86
N VAL A 39 -1.85 6.87 2.50
CA VAL A 39 -0.85 7.84 2.06
C VAL A 39 -0.34 7.35 0.72
N THR A 40 -0.60 8.10 -0.34
CA THR A 40 -0.25 7.74 -1.72
C THR A 40 1.26 7.77 -1.95
N TYR A 41 1.69 7.37 -3.15
CA TYR A 41 3.09 7.48 -3.55
C TYR A 41 3.62 8.92 -3.54
N ASP A 42 2.74 9.89 -3.81
CA ASP A 42 3.08 11.31 -3.87
C ASP A 42 2.60 12.08 -2.61
N GLU A 43 2.40 11.35 -1.50
CA GLU A 43 2.14 11.87 -0.15
C GLU A 43 0.74 12.49 0.10
N ASN A 44 -0.21 12.33 -0.82
CA ASN A 44 -1.61 12.68 -0.60
C ASN A 44 -2.27 11.71 0.40
N ASN A 45 -3.18 12.21 1.23
CA ASN A 45 -3.74 11.47 2.34
C ASN A 45 -5.27 11.52 2.37
N PHE A 46 -5.90 10.35 2.52
CA PHE A 46 -7.35 10.21 2.61
C PHE A 46 -7.69 8.90 3.33
N LYS A 47 -8.98 8.63 3.51
CA LYS A 47 -9.45 7.44 4.22
C LYS A 47 -10.52 6.70 3.43
N VAL A 48 -10.41 5.38 3.40
CA VAL A 48 -11.38 4.49 2.75
C VAL A 48 -11.79 3.41 3.72
N ASN A 49 -12.99 3.53 4.30
CA ASN A 49 -13.50 2.66 5.34
C ASN A 49 -14.68 1.79 4.90
N GLY A 50 -15.07 1.79 3.63
CA GLY A 50 -16.07 0.86 3.09
C GLY A 50 -15.65 -0.60 3.24
N ASN A 51 -16.61 -1.49 3.48
CA ASN A 51 -16.37 -2.91 3.78
C ASN A 51 -16.26 -3.76 2.50
N CYS A 52 -15.26 -3.46 1.67
CA CYS A 52 -15.08 -4.09 0.37
C CYS A 52 -13.62 -4.39 0.05
N VAL A 53 -13.39 -4.90 -1.16
CA VAL A 53 -12.06 -5.15 -1.70
C VAL A 53 -11.71 -4.05 -2.69
N TYR A 54 -10.59 -3.37 -2.44
CA TYR A 54 -10.13 -2.26 -3.26
C TYR A 54 -8.79 -2.59 -3.92
N VAL A 55 -8.57 -2.03 -5.10
CA VAL A 55 -7.25 -2.00 -5.74
C VAL A 55 -6.41 -0.93 -5.05
N MET A 56 -5.49 -1.36 -4.19
CA MET A 56 -4.55 -0.44 -3.52
C MET A 56 -3.53 0.07 -4.53
N SER A 57 -2.86 -0.84 -5.24
CA SER A 57 -1.92 -0.48 -6.30
C SER A 57 -1.72 -1.62 -7.30
N ARG A 58 -1.51 -1.28 -8.56
CA ARG A 58 -1.14 -2.20 -9.65
C ARG A 58 -0.37 -1.45 -10.74
N ASP A 59 0.23 -2.18 -11.67
CA ASP A 59 0.80 -1.59 -12.89
C ASP A 59 -0.31 -1.10 -13.83
N ALA A 60 -0.08 0.03 -14.50
CA ALA A 60 -0.97 0.49 -15.57
C ALA A 60 -0.81 -0.40 -16.82
N LEU A 61 -1.92 -0.69 -17.51
CA LEU A 61 -1.88 -1.47 -18.75
C LEU A 61 -1.20 -0.66 -19.87
N GLU A 62 -0.21 -1.27 -20.51
CA GLU A 62 0.39 -0.73 -21.73
C GLU A 62 -0.50 -1.04 -22.95
N GLN A 63 -0.35 -0.28 -24.04
CA GLN A 63 -1.15 -0.50 -25.25
C GLN A 63 -0.97 -1.93 -25.79
N GLY A 64 -2.08 -2.65 -25.91
CA GLY A 64 -2.09 -4.04 -26.38
C GLY A 64 -1.89 -5.09 -25.28
N GLN A 65 -1.84 -4.69 -24.00
CA GLN A 65 -1.92 -5.60 -22.87
C GLN A 65 -3.32 -5.59 -22.26
N ASP A 66 -3.87 -6.78 -22.02
CA ASP A 66 -5.19 -6.96 -21.41
C ASP A 66 -5.09 -7.41 -19.93
N THR A 67 -3.88 -7.62 -19.42
CA THR A 67 -3.65 -8.14 -18.07
C THR A 67 -2.53 -7.39 -17.35
N HIS A 68 -2.78 -7.07 -16.08
CA HIS A 68 -1.80 -6.48 -15.18
C HIS A 68 -0.74 -7.52 -14.79
N LYS A 69 0.53 -7.10 -14.71
CA LYS A 69 1.63 -7.95 -14.25
C LYS A 69 1.48 -8.27 -12.77
N TRP A 70 1.12 -7.26 -11.96
CA TRP A 70 0.92 -7.42 -10.53
C TRP A 70 -0.20 -6.53 -10.01
N GLN A 71 -0.92 -7.01 -8.99
CA GLN A 71 -1.95 -6.24 -8.31
C GLN A 71 -1.89 -6.48 -6.80
N VAL A 72 -1.99 -5.42 -6.01
CA VAL A 72 -2.13 -5.46 -4.56
C VAL A 72 -3.52 -4.99 -4.19
N LEU A 73 -4.30 -5.88 -3.59
CA LEU A 73 -5.66 -5.65 -3.17
C LEU A 73 -5.76 -5.63 -1.65
N ILE A 74 -6.57 -4.71 -1.13
CA ILE A 74 -6.86 -4.59 0.30
C ILE A 74 -8.32 -4.95 0.53
N THR A 75 -8.54 -5.95 1.40
CA THR A 75 -9.87 -6.29 1.90
C THR A 75 -10.09 -5.57 3.22
N ASN A 76 -10.99 -4.61 3.23
CA ASN A 76 -11.46 -3.96 4.43
C ASN A 76 -12.51 -4.85 5.12
N HIS A 77 -12.48 -4.88 6.45
CA HIS A 77 -13.45 -5.62 7.25
C HIS A 77 -13.60 -4.98 8.64
N PRO A 78 -14.75 -5.14 9.32
CA PRO A 78 -14.89 -4.81 10.73
C PRO A 78 -13.72 -5.34 11.57
N CYS A 79 -13.13 -4.46 12.38
CA CYS A 79 -12.00 -4.82 13.25
C CYS A 79 -12.46 -5.85 14.29
N LYS A 80 -11.66 -6.89 14.55
CA LYS A 80 -12.02 -7.98 15.47
C LYS A 80 -12.44 -7.52 16.87
N ASN A 81 -11.70 -6.57 17.45
CA ASN A 81 -11.93 -6.10 18.82
C ASN A 81 -12.88 -4.89 18.90
N LYS A 82 -13.19 -4.28 17.75
CA LYS A 82 -13.99 -3.05 17.61
C LYS A 82 -14.81 -3.11 16.32
N PRO A 83 -15.88 -3.93 16.26
CA PRO A 83 -16.64 -4.18 15.03
C PRO A 83 -17.29 -2.94 14.41
N GLU A 84 -17.42 -1.85 15.18
CA GLU A 84 -17.88 -0.55 14.73
C GLU A 84 -16.87 0.14 13.80
N LYS A 85 -15.57 -0.17 13.96
CA LYS A 85 -14.46 0.36 13.15
C LYS A 85 -14.05 -0.61 12.05
N MET A 86 -13.40 -0.06 11.04
CA MET A 86 -12.91 -0.82 9.88
C MET A 86 -11.38 -0.92 9.90
N CYS A 87 -10.88 -2.09 9.52
CA CYS A 87 -9.47 -2.45 9.51
C CYS A 87 -9.14 -3.21 8.22
N VAL A 88 -7.85 -3.29 7.89
CA VAL A 88 -7.39 -4.26 6.88
C VAL A 88 -7.63 -5.65 7.45
N GLY A 89 -8.44 -6.46 6.76
CA GLY A 89 -8.70 -7.85 7.13
C GLY A 89 -7.76 -8.82 6.43
N LYS A 90 -7.42 -8.54 5.16
CA LYS A 90 -6.60 -9.39 4.31
C LYS A 90 -5.93 -8.55 3.22
N VAL A 91 -4.66 -8.85 2.94
CA VAL A 91 -3.93 -8.37 1.76
C VAL A 91 -3.91 -9.48 0.74
N THR A 92 -4.21 -9.16 -0.52
CA THR A 92 -4.11 -10.11 -1.63
C THR A 92 -3.13 -9.58 -2.68
N ILE A 93 -2.19 -10.42 -3.10
CA ILE A 93 -1.27 -10.10 -4.19
C ILE A 93 -1.59 -11.05 -5.35
N LEU A 94 -1.83 -10.50 -6.53
CA LEU A 94 -2.00 -11.25 -7.77
C LEU A 94 -0.76 -11.00 -8.63
N TYR A 95 -0.10 -12.06 -9.07
CA TYR A 95 1.12 -11.95 -9.88
C TYR A 95 1.26 -13.15 -10.83
N GLN A 96 1.31 -12.91 -12.14
CA GLN A 96 1.51 -13.96 -13.16
C GLN A 96 0.61 -15.21 -12.99
N GLY A 97 -0.63 -15.03 -12.55
CA GLY A 97 -1.59 -16.13 -12.29
C GLY A 97 -1.53 -16.71 -10.86
N HIS A 98 -0.49 -16.41 -10.09
CA HIS A 98 -0.41 -16.75 -8.67
C HIS A 98 -1.26 -15.82 -7.82
N LYS A 99 -1.85 -16.37 -6.76
CA LYS A 99 -2.68 -15.66 -5.79
C LYS A 99 -2.14 -15.85 -4.38
N VAL A 100 -1.71 -14.76 -3.78
CA VAL A 100 -1.16 -14.72 -2.43
C VAL A 100 -2.14 -14.04 -1.49
N HIS A 101 -2.37 -14.62 -0.31
CA HIS A 101 -3.13 -14.01 0.76
C HIS A 101 -2.30 -13.88 2.03
N ILE A 102 -2.26 -12.66 2.58
CA ILE A 102 -1.65 -12.34 3.87
C ILE A 102 -2.73 -11.90 4.83
N LEU A 103 -2.82 -12.56 5.99
CA LEU A 103 -3.78 -12.23 7.05
C LEU A 103 -3.23 -12.60 8.43
N VAL A 104 -3.81 -12.05 9.48
CA VAL A 104 -3.44 -12.40 10.86
C VAL A 104 -3.96 -13.79 11.22
N ASP A 105 -3.06 -14.64 11.70
CA ASP A 105 -3.39 -15.88 12.40
C ASP A 105 -3.50 -15.57 13.90
N TYR A 106 -4.72 -15.31 14.36
CA TYR A 106 -4.99 -14.94 15.75
C TYR A 106 -4.68 -16.06 16.75
N TYR A 107 -4.64 -17.31 16.33
CA TYR A 107 -4.30 -18.42 17.21
C TYR A 107 -2.78 -18.50 17.41
N ARG A 108 -2.01 -18.25 16.34
CA ARG A 108 -0.54 -18.30 16.38
C ARG A 108 0.12 -16.95 16.66
N ASN A 109 -0.66 -15.87 16.79
CA ASN A 109 -0.17 -14.51 17.02
C ASN A 109 0.97 -14.10 16.06
N ARG A 110 0.75 -14.35 14.76
CA ARG A 110 1.66 -14.02 13.65
C ARG A 110 0.87 -13.84 12.35
N LEU A 111 1.55 -13.40 11.29
CA LEU A 111 0.97 -13.38 9.95
C LEU A 111 0.98 -14.79 9.35
N LYS A 112 -0.07 -15.07 8.58
CA LYS A 112 -0.26 -16.29 7.80
C LYS A 112 -0.17 -15.93 6.32
N LEU A 113 0.58 -16.72 5.57
CA LEU A 113 0.71 -16.61 4.12
C LEU A 113 0.08 -17.85 3.47
N ILE A 114 -0.79 -17.61 2.49
CA ILE A 114 -1.32 -18.64 1.60
C ILE A 114 -0.92 -18.27 0.18
N VAL A 115 -0.36 -19.22 -0.56
CA VAL A 115 -0.04 -19.09 -1.98
C VAL A 115 -0.81 -20.19 -2.71
N ASP A 116 -1.63 -19.82 -3.69
CA ASP A 116 -2.40 -20.75 -4.53
C ASP A 116 -3.22 -21.79 -3.75
N SER A 117 -3.84 -21.33 -2.67
CA SER A 117 -4.63 -22.14 -1.71
C SER A 117 -3.83 -23.03 -0.77
N GLU A 118 -2.50 -23.03 -0.86
CA GLU A 118 -1.61 -23.76 0.04
C GLU A 118 -0.99 -22.85 1.10
N ARG A 119 -0.97 -23.31 2.35
CA ARG A 119 -0.35 -22.54 3.44
C ARG A 119 1.16 -22.73 3.41
N VAL A 120 1.88 -21.63 3.24
CA VAL A 120 3.35 -21.63 3.34
C VAL A 120 3.75 -21.61 4.81
N ALA A 121 4.51 -22.62 5.23
CA ALA A 121 4.93 -22.80 6.62
C ALA A 121 6.26 -22.11 6.93
N ASP A 122 7.21 -22.14 5.98
CA ASP A 122 8.51 -21.48 6.05
C ASP A 122 8.58 -20.34 5.04
N PHE A 123 8.90 -19.15 5.53
CA PHE A 123 8.78 -17.90 4.79
C PHE A 123 10.06 -17.50 4.06
N GLU A 124 11.09 -18.34 3.97
CA GLU A 124 12.42 -17.88 3.56
C GLU A 124 12.59 -17.79 2.03
N GLU A 125 12.02 -18.67 1.23
CA GLU A 125 11.97 -18.54 -0.24
C GLU A 125 10.68 -19.16 -0.80
N ILE A 126 9.94 -18.39 -1.60
CA ILE A 126 8.73 -18.87 -2.30
C ILE A 126 9.05 -18.89 -3.78
N GLU A 127 9.55 -20.04 -4.23
CA GLU A 127 9.90 -20.26 -5.62
C GLU A 127 10.82 -19.16 -6.19
N ASP A 128 11.00 -19.10 -7.51
CA ASP A 128 11.94 -18.17 -8.13
C ASP A 128 11.35 -16.75 -8.32
N TRP A 129 10.02 -16.62 -8.22
CA TRP A 129 9.28 -15.40 -8.55
C TRP A 129 9.01 -14.47 -7.36
N ALA A 130 9.17 -14.97 -6.12
CA ALA A 130 8.99 -14.17 -4.92
C ALA A 130 9.97 -14.50 -3.80
N LYS A 131 10.37 -13.46 -3.06
CA LYS A 131 11.11 -13.60 -1.80
C LYS A 131 10.25 -13.15 -0.66
N VAL A 132 10.17 -13.96 0.39
CA VAL A 132 9.47 -13.58 1.60
C VAL A 132 10.46 -13.50 2.75
N ARG A 133 10.20 -12.58 3.68
CA ARG A 133 10.99 -12.45 4.89
C ARG A 133 10.08 -12.04 6.04
N GLU A 134 10.13 -12.80 7.12
CA GLU A 134 9.58 -12.37 8.41
C GLU A 134 10.65 -11.60 9.20
N THR A 135 10.30 -10.46 9.76
CA THR A 135 11.19 -9.68 10.63
C THR A 135 11.15 -10.20 12.06
N ALA A 136 12.10 -9.79 12.90
CA ALA A 136 12.08 -10.11 14.34
C ALA A 136 10.79 -9.62 15.05
N THR A 137 10.17 -8.56 14.52
CA THR A 137 8.89 -8.00 14.99
C THR A 137 7.66 -8.63 14.31
N LYS A 138 7.83 -9.76 13.61
CA LYS A 138 6.76 -10.51 12.92
C LYS A 138 6.07 -9.75 11.79
N HIS A 139 6.70 -8.71 11.25
CA HIS A 139 6.26 -8.10 10.00
C HIS A 139 6.68 -9.00 8.85
N MET A 140 5.89 -9.00 7.78
CA MET A 140 6.19 -9.77 6.59
C MET A 140 6.56 -8.83 5.46
N LYS A 141 7.67 -9.11 4.78
CA LYS A 141 8.05 -8.47 3.53
C LYS A 141 7.93 -9.48 2.41
N PHE A 142 7.16 -9.14 1.39
CA PHE A 142 6.94 -9.96 0.20
C PHE A 142 7.48 -9.19 -1.00
N LEU A 143 8.49 -9.72 -1.68
CA LEU A 143 9.16 -9.08 -2.81
C LEU A 143 8.89 -9.89 -4.08
N LEU A 144 8.23 -9.25 -5.05
CA LEU A 144 8.17 -9.74 -6.43
C LEU A 144 9.53 -9.51 -7.09
N THR A 145 10.25 -10.58 -7.42
CA THR A 145 11.67 -10.51 -7.79
C THR A 145 11.89 -9.80 -9.13
N ASP A 146 11.11 -10.13 -10.16
CA ASP A 146 11.26 -9.50 -11.49
C ASP A 146 10.73 -8.07 -11.53
N GLU A 147 9.67 -7.81 -10.76
CA GLU A 147 9.04 -6.49 -10.72
C GLU A 147 9.74 -5.53 -9.74
N GLN A 148 10.54 -6.07 -8.83
CA GLN A 148 11.17 -5.34 -7.73
C GLN A 148 10.14 -4.57 -6.89
N VAL A 149 8.92 -5.10 -6.75
CA VAL A 149 7.83 -4.53 -5.93
C VAL A 149 7.82 -5.21 -4.57
N GLU A 150 7.90 -4.44 -3.48
CA GLU A 150 7.82 -4.94 -2.10
C GLU A 150 6.49 -4.60 -1.47
N VAL A 151 5.79 -5.62 -0.97
CA VAL A 151 4.61 -5.48 -0.11
C VAL A 151 5.04 -5.83 1.31
N SER A 152 5.05 -4.84 2.19
CA SER A 152 5.28 -5.02 3.62
C SER A 152 3.96 -5.01 4.37
N VAL A 153 3.75 -5.99 5.24
CA VAL A 153 2.56 -6.12 6.09
C VAL A 153 2.98 -6.12 7.56
N TYR A 154 2.45 -5.17 8.32
CA TYR A 154 2.86 -4.90 9.69
C TYR A 154 1.94 -5.57 10.71
N TYR A 155 2.44 -6.57 11.41
CA TYR A 155 1.77 -7.15 12.59
C TYR A 155 1.88 -6.23 13.82
N PRO A 156 0.84 -6.10 14.68
CA PRO A 156 -0.48 -6.74 14.60
C PRO A 156 -1.54 -5.90 13.89
N SER A 157 -1.21 -4.67 13.48
CA SER A 157 -2.19 -3.70 12.96
C SER A 157 -2.72 -4.02 11.56
N LEU A 158 -2.02 -4.87 10.80
CA LEU A 158 -2.19 -5.05 9.36
C LEU A 158 -2.05 -3.73 8.59
N GLY A 159 -1.19 -2.83 9.06
CA GLY A 159 -0.70 -1.75 8.21
C GLY A 159 0.00 -2.34 6.98
N VAL A 160 -0.10 -1.68 5.84
CA VAL A 160 0.47 -2.16 4.58
C VAL A 160 1.32 -1.06 3.96
N SER A 161 2.47 -1.44 3.40
CA SER A 161 3.29 -0.56 2.58
C SER A 161 3.58 -1.25 1.26
N VAL A 162 3.34 -0.58 0.14
CA VAL A 162 3.73 -1.03 -1.19
C VAL A 162 4.83 -0.12 -1.67
N LYS A 163 5.98 -0.70 -2.02
CA LYS A 163 7.09 0.04 -2.61
C LYS A 163 7.44 -0.46 -4.00
N ALA A 164 7.62 0.46 -4.94
CA ALA A 164 7.96 0.19 -6.32
C ALA A 164 9.10 1.10 -6.81
N PRO A 165 9.92 0.66 -7.78
CA PRO A 165 10.97 1.49 -8.33
C PRO A 165 10.44 2.52 -9.31
N SER A 166 10.62 3.82 -9.01
CA SER A 166 10.18 4.92 -9.88
C SER A 166 10.81 4.84 -11.27
N HIS A 167 12.04 4.33 -11.37
CA HIS A 167 12.72 4.08 -12.64
C HIS A 167 11.90 3.20 -13.61
N LYS A 168 11.10 2.27 -13.09
CA LYS A 168 10.23 1.38 -13.89
C LYS A 168 8.79 1.87 -13.93
N TYR A 169 8.31 2.49 -12.85
CA TYR A 169 6.89 2.64 -12.56
C TYR A 169 6.37 4.06 -12.43
N ARG A 170 7.22 5.09 -12.50
CA ARG A 170 6.79 6.49 -12.43
C ARG A 170 5.74 6.80 -13.50
N GLY A 171 4.55 7.24 -13.09
CA GLY A 171 3.42 7.53 -13.98
C GLY A 171 2.81 6.27 -14.63
N LYS A 172 3.19 5.08 -14.16
CA LYS A 172 2.75 3.77 -14.68
C LYS A 172 2.17 2.88 -13.59
N LEU A 173 1.76 3.48 -12.47
CA LEU A 173 0.99 2.81 -11.42
C LEU A 173 -0.42 3.38 -11.39
N GLU A 174 -1.33 2.59 -10.85
CA GLU A 174 -2.70 3.03 -10.63
C GLU A 174 -3.32 2.28 -9.45
N GLY A 175 -4.49 2.75 -9.01
CA GLY A 175 -5.14 2.33 -7.76
C GLY A 175 -5.31 3.48 -6.79
N LEU A 176 -5.75 3.18 -5.58
CA LEU A 176 -5.85 4.15 -4.49
C LEU A 176 -4.51 4.84 -4.16
N CYS A 177 -3.37 4.21 -4.46
CA CYS A 177 -2.05 4.76 -4.20
C CYS A 177 -1.55 5.84 -5.18
N GLY A 178 -2.30 6.16 -6.25
CA GLY A 178 -1.83 7.08 -7.29
C GLY A 178 -0.79 6.46 -8.23
N ASP A 179 0.00 7.29 -8.92
CA ASP A 179 0.94 6.83 -9.97
C ASP A 179 2.43 7.10 -9.74
N CYS A 180 2.79 7.66 -8.60
CA CYS A 180 4.17 8.00 -8.25
C CYS A 180 4.84 8.93 -9.27
N ASN A 181 4.13 9.97 -9.73
CA ASN A 181 4.68 10.92 -10.67
C ASN A 181 5.36 12.14 -9.99
N LYS A 182 5.24 12.24 -8.67
CA LYS A 182 5.62 13.37 -7.77
C LYS A 182 4.65 14.55 -7.79
N ASN A 183 3.37 14.30 -8.03
CA ASN A 183 2.32 15.31 -8.05
C ASN A 183 1.12 14.88 -7.18
N PRO A 184 1.04 15.30 -5.92
CA PRO A 184 -0.06 14.91 -5.04
C PRO A 184 -1.45 15.35 -5.55
N ASP A 185 -1.50 16.39 -6.39
CA ASP A 185 -2.76 16.99 -6.86
C ASP A 185 -3.54 16.10 -7.84
N ASP A 186 -2.89 15.09 -8.45
CA ASP A 186 -3.52 14.18 -9.42
C ASP A 186 -3.67 12.73 -8.93
N ASP A 187 -3.34 12.45 -7.68
CA ASP A 187 -3.47 11.13 -7.07
C ASP A 187 -4.94 10.67 -6.96
N ILE A 188 -5.87 11.61 -6.76
CA ILE A 188 -7.31 11.34 -6.61
C ILE A 188 -7.97 11.45 -7.99
N ARG A 189 -7.96 10.33 -8.71
CA ARG A 189 -8.54 10.18 -10.05
C ARG A 189 -9.32 8.88 -10.20
N TYR A 190 -10.35 8.90 -11.05
CA TYR A 190 -11.14 7.69 -11.33
C TYR A 190 -10.27 6.56 -11.88
N GLY A 191 -10.66 5.33 -11.55
CA GLY A 191 -10.11 4.13 -12.18
C GLY A 191 -10.40 4.06 -13.67
N ALA A 192 -9.45 3.52 -14.43
CA ALA A 192 -9.52 3.40 -15.89
C ALA A 192 -10.76 2.63 -16.40
N PHE A 193 -11.40 1.83 -15.53
CA PHE A 193 -12.55 0.99 -15.87
C PHE A 193 -13.92 1.66 -15.68
N ASP A 194 -14.02 2.84 -15.04
CA ASP A 194 -15.31 3.50 -14.77
C ASP A 194 -15.81 4.39 -15.94
N GLY A 195 -15.24 4.24 -17.15
CA GLY A 195 -15.58 5.06 -18.32
C GLY A 195 -15.15 6.54 -18.21
N HIS A 196 -14.75 6.98 -17.02
CA HIS A 196 -14.15 8.28 -16.73
C HIS A 196 -12.64 8.18 -16.92
N LEU A 197 -12.14 8.60 -18.08
CA LEU A 197 -10.70 8.63 -18.45
C LEU A 197 -9.88 9.54 -17.50
N GLY A 198 -9.54 9.05 -16.31
CA GLY A 198 -8.68 9.76 -15.34
C GLY A 198 -9.25 11.10 -14.86
N GLY A 199 -10.57 11.25 -14.85
CA GLY A 199 -11.24 12.45 -14.35
C GLY A 199 -11.10 12.60 -12.83
N LYS A 200 -11.38 13.81 -12.31
CA LYS A 200 -11.40 14.09 -10.87
C LYS A 200 -12.74 13.62 -10.26
N PRO A 201 -12.71 12.77 -9.21
CA PRO A 201 -13.87 12.36 -8.45
C PRO A 201 -14.57 13.52 -7.75
N GLN A 202 -15.85 13.35 -7.43
CA GLN A 202 -16.62 14.36 -6.69
C GLN A 202 -16.15 14.48 -5.24
N ASP A 203 -15.86 13.33 -4.63
CA ASP A 203 -15.36 13.19 -3.27
C ASP A 203 -14.56 11.89 -3.11
N ILE A 204 -14.13 11.59 -1.89
CA ILE A 204 -13.33 10.39 -1.57
C ILE A 204 -14.14 9.10 -1.70
N ASP A 205 -15.47 9.15 -1.50
CA ASP A 205 -16.32 7.96 -1.58
C ASP A 205 -16.46 7.55 -3.04
N ASP A 206 -16.74 8.52 -3.91
CA ASP A 206 -16.79 8.34 -5.35
C ASP A 206 -15.44 7.86 -5.91
N PHE A 207 -14.33 8.44 -5.45
CA PHE A 207 -12.99 7.97 -5.77
C PHE A 207 -12.79 6.50 -5.37
N ALA A 208 -13.09 6.15 -4.11
CA ALA A 208 -12.89 4.81 -3.58
C ALA A 208 -13.75 3.76 -4.30
N LEU A 209 -15.00 4.10 -4.62
CA LEU A 209 -15.92 3.23 -5.34
C LEU A 209 -15.45 2.93 -6.77
N SER A 210 -14.75 3.86 -7.42
CA SER A 210 -14.15 3.65 -8.74
C SER A 210 -12.96 2.66 -8.73
N TRP A 211 -12.41 2.37 -7.55
CA TRP A 211 -11.29 1.44 -7.34
C TRP A 211 -11.70 0.12 -6.67
N LEU A 212 -12.98 -0.23 -6.72
CA LEU A 212 -13.45 -1.55 -6.30
C LEU A 212 -12.85 -2.64 -7.19
N TYR A 213 -12.48 -3.76 -6.57
CA TYR A 213 -11.99 -4.91 -7.31
C TYR A 213 -13.15 -5.59 -8.06
N GLU A 214 -13.01 -5.76 -9.37
CA GLU A 214 -14.09 -6.23 -10.27
C GLU A 214 -14.70 -7.59 -9.87
N SER A 215 -13.89 -8.48 -9.29
CA SER A 215 -14.34 -9.79 -8.83
C SER A 215 -14.60 -9.78 -7.32
N LEU A 216 -15.55 -8.95 -6.87
CA LEU A 216 -15.91 -8.86 -5.46
C LEU A 216 -16.35 -10.24 -4.91
N PRO A 217 -15.81 -10.67 -3.76
CA PRO A 217 -16.18 -11.95 -3.16
C PRO A 217 -17.60 -11.91 -2.57
N GLY A 218 -18.32 -13.04 -2.66
CA GLY A 218 -19.53 -13.27 -1.85
C GLY A 218 -20.76 -12.44 -2.23
N GLY A 219 -20.86 -11.97 -3.47
CA GLY A 219 -22.04 -11.22 -3.94
C GLY A 219 -22.13 -9.79 -3.39
N GLN A 220 -21.02 -9.23 -2.90
CA GLN A 220 -20.94 -7.81 -2.57
C GLN A 220 -21.24 -6.96 -3.82
N SER A 221 -22.01 -5.90 -3.64
CA SER A 221 -22.34 -4.93 -4.68
C SER A 221 -21.79 -3.55 -4.32
N ARG A 222 -21.70 -2.64 -5.31
CA ARG A 222 -21.13 -1.30 -5.14
C ARG A 222 -21.84 -0.51 -4.03
N GLU A 223 -23.16 -0.67 -3.89
CA GLU A 223 -23.99 -0.01 -2.88
C GLU A 223 -23.64 -0.45 -1.44
N GLY A 224 -23.03 -1.62 -1.26
CA GLY A 224 -22.57 -2.11 0.04
C GLY A 224 -21.17 -1.62 0.45
N CYS A 225 -20.49 -0.89 -0.44
CA CYS A 225 -19.09 -0.49 -0.29
C CYS A 225 -18.88 0.97 0.11
N GLU A 226 -19.95 1.71 0.37
CA GLU A 226 -19.87 3.12 0.76
C GLU A 226 -19.10 3.30 2.06
N ASN A 227 -18.36 4.40 2.15
CA ASN A 227 -17.66 4.76 3.37
C ASN A 227 -18.69 5.09 4.45
N LYS A 228 -18.38 4.70 5.69
CA LYS A 228 -19.14 5.16 6.84
C LYS A 228 -18.78 6.61 7.14
N PRO A 229 -19.74 7.47 7.51
CA PRO A 229 -19.49 8.84 7.91
C PRO A 229 -18.38 8.90 8.96
N GLU A 230 -17.43 9.83 8.77
CA GLU A 230 -16.38 10.02 9.77
C GLU A 230 -16.96 10.57 11.08
N GLU A 231 -16.61 9.92 12.20
CA GLU A 231 -16.80 10.53 13.50
C GLU A 231 -15.87 11.73 13.62
N LYS A 232 -16.45 12.92 13.83
CA LYS A 232 -15.68 14.12 14.11
C LYS A 232 -14.95 13.95 15.43
N CYS A 233 -13.63 13.80 15.38
CA CYS A 233 -12.79 13.86 16.58
C CYS A 233 -12.72 15.31 17.06
N ALA A 234 -12.79 15.53 18.37
CA ALA A 234 -12.45 16.82 18.94
C ALA A 234 -10.94 17.05 18.79
N GLU A 235 -10.55 18.22 18.29
CA GLU A 235 -9.15 18.62 18.29
C GLU A 235 -8.64 18.69 19.73
N LEU A 236 -7.41 18.22 19.96
CA LEU A 236 -6.76 18.36 21.25
C LEU A 236 -6.46 19.84 21.51
N ALA A 237 -6.54 20.26 22.77
CA ALA A 237 -6.07 21.59 23.14
C ALA A 237 -4.54 21.68 22.88
N PRO A 238 -4.01 22.83 22.41
CA PRO A 238 -2.58 22.96 22.08
C PRO A 238 -1.63 22.57 23.21
N GLU A 239 -2.03 22.79 24.46
CA GLU A 239 -1.30 22.40 25.66
C GLU A 239 -1.26 20.89 25.88
N ASP A 240 -2.22 20.13 25.37
CA ASP A 240 -2.35 18.68 25.50
C ASP A 240 -1.92 17.94 24.23
N ASP A 241 -1.62 18.66 23.15
CA ASP A 241 -1.17 18.10 21.88
C ASP A 241 0.34 17.78 21.93
N PRO A 242 0.73 16.50 21.99
CA PRO A 242 2.14 16.12 22.09
C PRO A 242 2.93 16.48 20.81
N CYS A 243 2.29 16.55 19.64
CA CYS A 243 2.94 16.95 18.40
C CYS A 243 3.32 18.44 18.46
N LEU A 244 2.42 19.29 18.95
CA LEU A 244 2.71 20.72 19.13
C LEU A 244 3.77 20.94 20.22
N GLN A 245 3.77 20.12 21.27
CA GLN A 245 4.82 20.19 22.29
C GLN A 245 6.20 19.79 21.73
N LEU A 246 6.29 18.81 20.83
CA LEU A 246 7.54 18.40 20.19
C LEU A 246 8.11 19.48 19.26
N LEU A 247 7.24 20.33 18.69
CA LEU A 247 7.63 21.47 17.88
C LEU A 247 8.02 22.70 18.72
N ASP A 248 7.87 22.64 20.05
CA ASP A 248 8.28 23.72 20.95
C ASP A 248 9.81 23.83 20.98
N MET A 249 10.32 24.75 20.15
CA MET A 249 11.73 25.08 20.07
C MET A 249 12.33 25.53 21.41
N LYS A 250 11.54 26.06 22.36
CA LYS A 250 12.06 26.41 23.69
C LYS A 250 12.32 25.18 24.55
N LYS A 251 11.59 24.09 24.34
CA LYS A 251 11.78 22.82 25.04
C LYS A 251 12.79 21.90 24.36
N PHE A 252 12.82 21.87 23.02
CA PHE A 252 13.54 20.85 22.26
C PHE A 252 14.55 21.37 21.22
N GLY A 253 14.72 22.69 21.09
CA GLY A 253 15.58 23.30 20.07
C GLY A 253 17.06 23.50 20.43
N GLN A 254 17.68 22.57 21.19
CA GLN A 254 19.12 22.59 21.49
C GLN A 254 19.93 21.75 20.52
#